data_AF-A0A926XYE8-F1
#
_entry.id   AF-A0A926XYE8-F1
#
_cell.length_a   1.000
_cell.length_b   1.000
_cell.length_c   1.000
_cell.angle_alpha   90.00
_cell.angle_beta   90.00
_cell.angle_gamma   90.00
#
_symmetry.space_group_name_H-M   'P 1'
#
loop_
_entity.id
_entity.type
_entity.pdbx_description
1 polymer ?
#
loop_
_entity_poly.entity_id
_entity_poly.type
_entity_poly.pdbx_seq_one_letter_code
_entity_poly.pdbx_strand_id
1 'polypeptide(L)'
;MTTPTHSSVRMILYRPRLQVKLQEVLRVEGNNVYCIVHFVDGTALKIAICLSVMAQRLPELVRVHKQHLVNFSYVARIYKRKNSLELTSGVVLPVARRRKSQIQQQFNQFEPHA
;
A
#
# COMPACT_ATOMS: atom_id res chain seq x y z
N MET A 1 -25.81 -15.03 10.04
CA MET A 1 -24.83 -13.93 10.25
C MET A 1 -23.48 -14.41 9.74
N THR A 2 -23.13 -14.02 8.52
CA THR A 2 -21.92 -14.47 7.81
C THR A 2 -20.71 -13.68 8.29
N THR A 3 -19.78 -14.33 9.00
CA THR A 3 -18.49 -13.75 9.36
C THR A 3 -17.73 -13.36 8.08
N PRO A 4 -17.25 -12.11 7.92
CA PRO A 4 -16.40 -11.78 6.80
C PRO A 4 -15.07 -12.50 6.99
N THR A 5 -14.70 -13.33 6.02
CA THR A 5 -13.43 -14.04 5.98
C THR A 5 -12.31 -13.00 5.84
N HIS A 6 -11.77 -12.54 6.97
CA HIS A 6 -10.71 -11.54 7.01
C HIS A 6 -9.42 -12.11 6.39
N SER A 7 -9.10 -11.65 5.19
CA SER A 7 -7.88 -11.98 4.45
C SER A 7 -6.63 -11.62 5.28
N SER A 8 -6.08 -12.63 5.95
CA SER A 8 -4.90 -12.51 6.79
C SER A 8 -3.66 -12.72 5.93
N VAL A 9 -2.97 -11.66 5.50
CA VAL A 9 -1.74 -11.82 4.73
C VAL A 9 -0.61 -12.28 5.67
N ARG A 10 -0.15 -13.52 5.51
CA ARG A 10 1.03 -14.02 6.24
C ARG A 10 2.30 -13.54 5.57
N MET A 11 2.93 -12.51 6.13
CA MET A 11 4.25 -12.07 5.68
C MET A 11 5.35 -12.76 6.51
N ILE A 12 6.07 -13.71 5.92
CA ILE A 12 7.23 -14.33 6.57
C ILE A 12 8.43 -13.38 6.42
N LEU A 13 8.76 -12.71 7.51
CA LEU A 13 9.98 -11.90 7.68
C LEU A 13 11.04 -12.74 8.41
N TYR A 14 12.32 -12.51 8.10
CA TYR A 14 13.44 -13.24 8.69
C TYR A 14 13.61 -12.82 10.16
N ARG A 15 12.84 -13.49 11.04
CA ARG A 15 12.75 -13.44 12.52
C ARG A 15 12.61 -12.06 13.19
N PRO A 16 11.57 -11.84 14.02
CA PRO A 16 10.49 -12.78 14.40
C PRO A 16 9.38 -12.84 13.35
N ARG A 17 8.51 -13.84 13.45
CA ARG A 17 7.32 -14.01 12.59
C ARG A 17 6.31 -12.90 12.91
N LEU A 18 6.44 -11.74 12.27
CA LEU A 18 5.47 -10.68 12.39
C LEU A 18 4.30 -10.95 11.44
N GLN A 19 3.14 -11.26 12.00
CA GLN A 19 1.89 -11.32 11.25
C GLN A 19 1.24 -9.94 11.31
N VAL A 20 0.96 -9.36 10.15
CA VAL A 20 0.35 -8.03 10.03
C VAL A 20 -0.97 -8.20 9.28
N LYS A 21 -2.03 -7.53 9.73
CA LYS A 21 -3.27 -7.48 8.96
C LYS A 21 -3.14 -6.45 7.83
N LEU A 22 -3.69 -6.74 6.67
CA LEU A 22 -3.66 -5.84 5.52
C LEU A 22 -4.21 -4.44 5.84
N GLN A 23 -5.29 -4.39 6.63
CA GLN A 23 -5.92 -3.17 7.11
C GLN A 23 -5.02 -2.33 8.03
N GLU A 24 -4.01 -2.93 8.67
CA GLU A 24 -3.06 -2.15 9.48
C GLU A 24 -2.00 -1.48 8.60
N VAL A 25 -1.86 -1.90 7.34
CA VAL A 25 -0.86 -1.37 6.40
C VAL A 25 -1.43 -0.17 5.64
N LEU A 26 -0.80 0.99 5.85
CA LEU A 26 -1.10 2.23 5.16
C LEU A 26 -0.42 2.27 3.77
N ARG A 27 0.89 2.04 3.75
CA ARG A 27 1.72 2.05 2.52
C ARG A 27 3.01 1.27 2.70
N VAL A 28 3.65 0.91 1.60
CA VAL A 28 5.03 0.41 1.59
C VAL A 28 5.90 1.32 0.74
N GLU A 29 7.01 1.74 1.33
CA GLU A 29 8.04 2.55 0.71
C GLU A 29 9.25 1.70 0.33
N GLY A 30 9.68 1.76 -0.92
CA GLY A 30 10.90 1.10 -1.39
C GLY A 30 12.10 2.04 -1.32
N ASN A 31 13.16 1.61 -0.63
CA ASN A 31 14.46 2.25 -0.64
C ASN A 31 15.52 1.24 -1.12
N ASN A 32 15.65 1.14 -2.45
CA ASN A 32 16.55 0.21 -3.15
C ASN A 32 16.32 -1.26 -2.75
N VAL A 33 17.16 -1.82 -1.88
CA VAL A 33 17.10 -3.21 -1.40
C VAL A 33 16.27 -3.39 -0.13
N TYR A 34 15.79 -2.30 0.47
CA TYR A 34 14.92 -2.33 1.65
C TYR A 34 13.54 -1.80 1.33
N CYS A 35 12.54 -2.24 2.09
CA CYS A 35 11.23 -1.62 2.16
C CYS A 35 10.94 -1.15 3.59
N ILE A 36 10.14 -0.09 3.70
CA ILE A 36 9.57 0.39 4.96
C ILE A 36 8.06 0.26 4.83
N VAL A 37 7.46 -0.59 5.66
CA VAL A 37 6.01 -0.71 5.80
C VAL A 37 5.58 0.35 6.80
N HIS A 38 4.68 1.23 6.40
CA HIS A 38 4.09 2.25 7.27
C HIS A 38 2.70 1.76 7.66
N PHE A 39 2.40 1.79 8.95
CA PHE A 39 1.14 1.34 9.51
C PHE A 39 0.21 2.51 9.80
N VAL A 40 -1.08 2.21 9.98
CA VAL A 40 -2.13 3.22 10.24
C VAL A 40 -1.94 3.90 11.61
N ASP A 41 -1.35 3.20 12.58
CA ASP A 41 -1.03 3.73 13.92
C ASP A 41 0.18 4.69 13.93
N GLY A 42 0.80 4.93 12.76
CA GLY A 42 1.98 5.78 12.60
C GLY A 42 3.31 5.07 12.83
N THR A 43 3.30 3.80 13.25
CA THR A 43 4.53 3.01 13.37
C THR A 43 5.03 2.57 11.99
N ALA A 44 6.30 2.14 11.93
CA ALA A 44 6.90 1.67 10.69
C ALA A 44 7.85 0.49 10.92
N LEU A 45 7.90 -0.42 9.95
CA LEU A 45 8.77 -1.60 9.96
C LEU A 45 9.68 -1.62 8.73
N LYS A 46 10.99 -1.69 8.97
CA LYS A 46 11.99 -1.88 7.92
C LYS A 46 12.19 -3.37 7.63
N ILE A 47 12.20 -3.72 6.35
CA ILE A 47 12.33 -5.09 5.84
C ILE A 47 13.40 -5.11 4.75
N ALA A 48 14.28 -6.12 4.78
CA ALA A 48 15.30 -6.37 3.74
C ALA A 48 14.75 -7.11 2.52
N ILE A 49 13.67 -6.59 1.95
CA ILE A 49 13.01 -7.11 0.74
C ILE A 49 12.75 -5.94 -0.20
N CYS A 50 12.93 -6.14 -1.50
CA CYS A 50 12.69 -5.09 -2.49
C CYS A 50 11.19 -4.91 -2.80
N LEU A 51 10.83 -3.73 -3.32
CA LEU A 51 9.43 -3.36 -3.52
C LEU A 51 8.70 -4.26 -4.54
N SER A 52 9.41 -4.82 -5.52
CA SER A 52 8.81 -5.76 -6.48
C SER A 52 8.33 -7.04 -5.81
N VAL A 53 9.13 -7.60 -4.89
CA VAL A 53 8.75 -8.79 -4.12
C VAL A 53 7.61 -8.44 -3.16
N MET A 54 7.64 -7.26 -2.53
CA MET A 54 6.51 -6.80 -1.71
C MET A 54 5.21 -6.69 -2.52
N ALA A 55 5.26 -6.17 -3.74
CA ALA A 55 4.09 -6.06 -4.62
C ALA A 55 3.51 -7.44 -5.01
N GLN A 56 4.36 -8.47 -5.13
CA GLN A 56 3.90 -9.84 -5.38
C GLN A 56 3.28 -10.48 -4.13
N ARG A 57 3.80 -10.15 -2.94
CA ARG A 57 3.31 -10.68 -1.65
C ARG A 57 2.04 -9.98 -1.15
N LEU A 58 1.80 -8.75 -1.61
CA LEU A 58 0.68 -7.90 -1.25
C LEU A 58 -0.04 -7.42 -2.53
N PRO A 59 -0.72 -8.33 -3.26
CA PRO A 59 -1.42 -7.98 -4.49
C PRO A 59 -2.55 -6.97 -4.27
N GLU A 60 -3.06 -6.85 -3.05
CA GLU A 60 -4.10 -5.89 -2.67
C GLU A 60 -3.56 -4.45 -2.56
N LEU A 61 -2.24 -4.28 -2.40
CA LEU A 61 -1.62 -2.95 -2.42
C LEU A 61 -1.29 -2.54 -3.85
N VAL A 62 -1.68 -1.32 -4.21
CA VAL A 62 -1.50 -0.82 -5.57
C VAL A 62 -0.16 -0.10 -5.71
N ARG A 63 0.60 -0.48 -6.74
CA ARG A 63 1.90 0.13 -7.05
C ARG A 63 1.73 1.46 -7.76
N VAL A 64 1.75 2.54 -7.00
CA VAL A 64 1.55 3.90 -7.54
C VAL A 64 2.83 4.53 -8.09
N HIS A 65 3.99 4.17 -7.53
CA HIS A 65 5.29 4.73 -7.92
C HIS A 65 6.38 3.65 -8.01
N LYS A 66 7.58 4.01 -8.49
CA LYS A 66 8.73 3.08 -8.47
C LYS A 66 9.11 2.69 -7.04
N GLN A 67 8.83 3.57 -6.07
CA GLN A 67 9.15 3.45 -4.64
C GLN A 67 7.91 3.34 -3.74
N HIS A 68 6.68 3.29 -4.27
CA HIS A 68 5.49 3.28 -3.41
C HIS A 68 4.46 2.23 -3.85
N LEU A 69 4.03 1.44 -2.87
CA LEU A 69 2.80 0.65 -2.85
C LEU A 69 1.85 1.29 -1.84
N VAL A 70 0.56 1.36 -2.15
CA VAL A 70 -0.44 2.06 -1.34
C VAL A 70 -1.67 1.21 -1.17
N ASN A 71 -2.23 1.21 0.04
CA ASN A 71 -3.55 0.65 0.30
C ASN A 71 -4.62 1.72 -0.06
N PHE A 72 -5.46 1.42 -1.05
CA PHE A 72 -6.48 2.36 -1.54
C PHE A 72 -7.55 2.71 -0.52
N SER A 73 -7.77 1.85 0.49
CA SER A 73 -8.66 2.12 1.62
C SER A 73 -8.28 3.39 2.40
N TYR A 74 -7.01 3.83 2.28
CA TYR A 74 -6.47 5.00 2.97
C TYR A 74 -6.10 6.14 2.01
N VAL A 75 -6.57 6.12 0.76
CA VAL A 75 -6.35 7.23 -0.17
C VAL A 75 -7.49 8.24 -0.02
N ALA A 76 -7.14 9.46 0.40
CA ALA A 76 -8.09 10.56 0.54
C ALA A 76 -8.38 11.25 -0.79
N ARG A 77 -7.34 11.45 -1.62
CA ARG A 77 -7.48 12.19 -2.89
C ARG A 77 -6.41 11.80 -3.91
N ILE A 78 -6.78 11.82 -5.18
CA ILE A 78 -5.83 11.68 -6.31
C ILE A 78 -5.76 13.01 -7.07
N TYR A 79 -4.55 13.59 -7.15
CA TYR A 79 -4.30 14.85 -7.84
C TYR A 79 -3.89 14.62 -9.29
N LYS A 80 -4.87 14.68 -10.20
CA LYS A 80 -4.65 14.51 -11.64
C LYS A 80 -3.60 15.48 -12.20
N ARG A 81 -3.62 16.77 -11.84
CA ARG A 81 -2.66 17.74 -12.40
C ARG A 81 -1.24 17.58 -11.84
N LYS A 82 -1.12 17.23 -10.56
CA LYS A 82 0.17 17.13 -9.85
C LYS A 82 0.86 15.77 -10.00
N ASN A 83 0.18 14.79 -10.60
CA ASN A 83 0.64 13.39 -10.65
C ASN A 83 1.03 12.89 -9.25
N SER A 84 0.14 13.11 -8.29
CA SER A 84 0.31 12.67 -6.90
C SER A 84 -1.01 12.17 -6.35
N LEU A 85 -0.94 11.47 -5.22
CA LEU A 85 -2.07 11.11 -4.39
C LEU A 85 -1.79 11.51 -2.95
N GLU A 86 -2.84 11.64 -2.17
CA GLU A 86 -2.80 11.98 -0.76
C GLU A 86 -3.50 10.90 0.04
N LEU A 87 -2.84 10.49 1.12
CA LEU A 87 -3.37 9.52 2.08
C LEU A 87 -4.21 10.23 3.14
N THR A 88 -5.05 9.48 3.84
CA THR A 88 -5.81 9.99 4.99
C THR A 88 -4.93 10.52 6.12
N SER A 89 -3.66 10.11 6.19
CA SER A 89 -2.66 10.68 7.09
C SER A 89 -2.12 12.05 6.68
N GLY A 90 -2.55 12.59 5.53
CA GLY A 90 -2.02 13.84 4.93
C GLY A 90 -0.73 13.66 4.13
N VAL A 91 -0.15 12.45 4.09
CA VAL A 91 1.06 12.18 3.31
C VAL A 91 0.76 12.22 1.82
N VAL A 92 1.50 13.03 1.07
CA VAL A 92 1.39 13.15 -0.39
C VAL A 92 2.47 12.31 -1.07
N LEU A 93 2.05 11.38 -1.93
CA LEU A 93 2.93 10.46 -2.65
C LEU A 93 2.91 10.74 -4.16
N PRO A 94 4.06 10.68 -4.84
CA PRO A 94 4.11 10.81 -6.29
C PRO A 94 3.45 9.60 -6.97
N VAL A 95 2.78 9.84 -8.09
CA VAL A 95 2.21 8.82 -8.97
C VAL A 95 3.02 8.81 -10.26
N ALA A 96 3.48 7.63 -10.66
CA ALA A 96 4.22 7.51 -11.92
C ALA A 96 3.29 7.85 -13.10
N ARG A 97 3.74 8.75 -13.99
CA ARG A 97 2.95 9.22 -15.16
C ARG A 97 2.33 8.07 -15.95
N ARG A 98 3.12 7.03 -16.24
CA ARG A 98 2.70 5.83 -17.00
C ARG A 98 1.61 4.99 -16.32
N ARG A 99 1.42 5.12 -15.00
CA ARG A 99 0.44 4.35 -14.22
C ARG A 99 -0.79 5.16 -13.87
N LYS A 100 -0.81 6.45 -14.18
CA LYS A 100 -1.85 7.38 -13.74
C LYS A 100 -3.25 6.98 -14.20
N SER A 101 -3.41 6.65 -15.49
CA SER A 101 -4.69 6.22 -16.05
C SER A 101 -5.19 4.95 -15.35
N GLN A 102 -4.31 3.94 -15.25
CA GLN A 102 -4.60 2.69 -14.57
C GLN A 102 -4.99 2.90 -13.11
N ILE A 103 -4.22 3.68 -12.35
CA ILE A 103 -4.48 3.97 -10.92
C ILE A 103 -5.82 4.67 -10.76
N GLN A 104 -6.15 5.64 -11.63
CA GLN A 104 -7.43 6.32 -11.58
C GLN A 104 -8.59 5.36 -11.85
N GLN A 105 -8.45 4.47 -12.83
CA GLN A 105 -9.48 3.47 -13.13
C GLN A 105 -9.66 2.50 -11.97
N GLN A 106 -8.56 1.96 -11.43
CA GLN A 106 -8.58 1.07 -10.28
C GLN A 106 -9.20 1.74 -9.05
N PHE A 107 -8.89 3.01 -8.80
CA PHE A 107 -9.44 3.75 -7.67
C PHE A 107 -10.94 4.04 -7.83
N ASN A 108 -11.40 4.33 -9.05
CA ASN A 108 -12.82 4.55 -9.31
C ASN A 108 -13.67 3.26 -9.18
N GLN A 109 -13.04 2.11 -9.42
CA GLN A 109 -13.68 0.79 -9.28
C GLN A 109 -13.53 0.23 -7.86
N PHE A 110 -12.72 0.88 -7.02
CA PHE A 110 -12.48 0.45 -5.66
C PHE A 110 -13.67 0.89 -4.80
N GLU A 111 -14.56 -0.06 -4.52
CA GLU A 111 -15.59 0.10 -3.49
C GLU A 111 -14.90 -0.05 -2.11
N PRO A 112 -14.96 0.96 -1.24
CA PRO A 112 -14.47 0.80 0.12
C PRO A 112 -15.25 -0.32 0.79
N HIS A 113 -14.55 -1.36 1.28
CA HIS A 113 -15.17 -2.35 2.15
C HIS A 113 -15.59 -1.65 3.44
N ALA A 114 -16.87 -1.28 3.50
CA ALA A 114 -17.55 -0.75 4.67
C ALA A 114 -17.61 -1.79 5.80
#